data_AF-A0A819ZFJ6-F1
#
_entry.id   AF-A0A819ZFJ6-F1
#
_cell.length_a   1.000
_cell.length_b   1.000
_cell.length_c   1.000
_cell.angle_alpha   90.00
_cell.angle_beta   90.00
_cell.angle_gamma   90.00
#
_symmetry.space_group_name_H-M   'P 1'
#
loop_
_entity.id
_entity.type
_entity.pdbx_description
1 polymer ?
#
loop_
_entity_poly.entity_id
_entity_poly.type
_entity_poly.pdbx_seq_one_letter_code
_entity_poly.pdbx_strand_id
1 'polypeptide(L)'
;MTTNLTHDQIQVRLDNAHRKDPNIRISYSIQSTIDFLDVTVNSEHGHLKTSIFHKSAAEPYVLPYTSDHPRHVFRNIPYAALLRAARICSNVEDFDMERIRIDLSLLLNEYPPSFISKHFH
;
A
#
# COMPACT_ATOMS: atom_id res chain seq x y z
N MET A 1 -6.89 -12.99 7.62
CA MET A 1 -7.59 -13.44 8.84
C MET A 1 -6.54 -13.72 9.90
N THR A 2 -6.69 -13.19 11.11
CA THR A 2 -5.92 -13.66 12.27
C THR A 2 -6.68 -14.82 12.90
N THR A 3 -5.98 -15.89 13.23
CA THR A 3 -6.60 -17.09 13.81
C THR A 3 -5.65 -17.69 14.83
N ASN A 4 -6.21 -18.21 15.92
CA ASN A 4 -5.45 -18.98 16.92
C ASN A 4 -5.39 -20.48 16.56
N LEU A 5 -5.81 -20.86 15.35
CA LEU A 5 -5.79 -22.23 14.87
C LEU A 5 -4.37 -22.63 14.52
N THR A 6 -4.08 -23.92 14.64
CA THR A 6 -2.82 -24.47 14.14
C THR A 6 -2.78 -24.39 12.61
N HIS A 7 -1.57 -24.40 12.06
CA HIS A 7 -1.36 -24.39 10.60
C HIS A 7 -2.17 -25.49 9.90
N ASP A 8 -2.20 -26.69 10.46
CA ASP A 8 -2.94 -27.84 9.90
C ASP A 8 -4.45 -27.58 9.85
N GLN A 9 -5.01 -26.98 10.90
CA GLN A 9 -6.44 -26.64 10.94
C GLN A 9 -6.80 -25.56 9.93
N ILE A 10 -5.91 -24.60 9.70
CA ILE A 10 -6.08 -23.56 8.67
C ILE A 10 -6.08 -24.22 7.28
N GLN A 11 -5.12 -25.12 7.03
CA GLN A 11 -4.98 -25.80 5.75
C GLN A 11 -6.22 -26.65 5.41
N VAL A 12 -6.73 -27.43 6.37
CA VAL A 12 -7.97 -28.21 6.19
C VAL A 12 -9.15 -27.30 5.80
N ARG A 13 -9.27 -26.12 6.43
CA ARG A 13 -10.34 -25.17 6.09
C ARG A 13 -10.18 -24.58 4.69
N LEU A 14 -8.95 -24.24 4.31
CA LEU A 14 -8.66 -23.69 2.99
C LEU A 14 -8.91 -24.72 1.88
N ASP A 15 -8.55 -25.98 2.11
CA ASP A 15 -8.80 -27.08 1.17
C ASP A 15 -10.30 -27.35 1.00
N ASN A 16 -11.06 -27.31 2.10
CA ASN A 16 -12.52 -27.43 2.04
C ASN A 16 -13.16 -26.27 1.27
N ALA A 17 -12.68 -25.04 1.47
CA ALA A 17 -13.17 -23.87 0.74
C ALA A 17 -12.84 -23.97 -0.76
N HIS A 18 -11.64 -24.46 -1.10
CA HIS A 18 -11.19 -24.63 -2.48
C HIS A 18 -12.04 -25.64 -3.27
N ARG A 19 -12.59 -26.65 -2.58
CA ARG A 19 -13.43 -27.69 -3.21
C ARG A 19 -14.90 -27.29 -3.36
N LYS A 20 -15.31 -26.14 -2.85
CA LYS A 20 -16.73 -25.75 -2.76
C LYS A 20 -17.35 -25.46 -4.13
N ASP A 21 -16.57 -24.89 -5.06
CA ASP A 21 -17.01 -24.59 -6.41
C ASP A 21 -15.94 -25.04 -7.42
N PRO A 22 -16.29 -25.87 -8.42
CA PRO A 22 -15.32 -26.39 -9.38
C PRO A 22 -14.71 -25.31 -10.30
N ASN A 23 -15.33 -24.13 -10.40
CA ASN A 23 -14.89 -23.03 -11.26
C ASN A 23 -14.11 -21.95 -10.50
N ILE A 24 -14.04 -22.00 -9.16
CA ILE A 24 -13.34 -21.00 -8.35
C ILE A 24 -12.13 -21.63 -7.68
N ARG A 25 -10.94 -21.23 -8.12
CA ARG A 25 -9.67 -21.69 -7.53
C ARG A 25 -9.17 -20.69 -6.49
N ILE A 26 -9.09 -21.11 -5.23
CA ILE A 26 -8.55 -20.28 -4.15
C ILE A 26 -7.03 -20.48 -4.08
N SER A 27 -6.26 -19.39 -4.22
CA SER A 27 -4.84 -19.33 -3.87
C SER A 27 -4.67 -18.73 -2.47
N TYR A 28 -3.73 -19.27 -1.70
CA TYR A 28 -3.43 -18.76 -0.37
C TYR A 28 -1.94 -18.91 -0.06
N SER A 29 -1.44 -18.05 0.82
CA SER A 29 -0.14 -18.17 1.47
C SER A 29 -0.32 -17.88 2.97
N ILE A 30 0.46 -18.55 3.79
CA ILE A 30 0.44 -18.39 5.25
C ILE A 30 1.80 -17.84 5.66
N GLN A 31 1.84 -16.56 6.05
CA GLN A 31 3.05 -15.84 6.41
C GLN A 31 2.74 -14.82 7.52
N SER A 32 3.75 -14.42 8.29
CA SER A 32 3.63 -13.33 9.26
C SER A 32 3.50 -11.97 8.58
N THR A 33 4.02 -11.85 7.36
CA THR A 33 3.91 -10.66 6.51
C THR A 33 3.40 -11.09 5.15
N ILE A 34 2.40 -10.40 4.62
CA ILE A 34 1.81 -10.68 3.32
C ILE A 34 1.50 -9.38 2.58
N ASP A 35 1.82 -9.36 1.29
CA ASP A 35 1.46 -8.27 0.40
C ASP A 35 0.17 -8.60 -0.33
N PHE A 36 -0.79 -7.68 -0.27
CA PHE A 36 -2.04 -7.82 -1.01
C PHE A 36 -2.48 -6.47 -1.58
N LEU A 37 -2.62 -6.43 -2.91
CA LEU A 37 -2.85 -5.21 -3.67
C LEU A 37 -1.78 -4.17 -3.35
N ASP A 38 -2.18 -3.17 -2.57
CA ASP A 38 -1.49 -1.93 -2.28
C ASP A 38 -1.03 -1.85 -0.82
N VAL A 39 -1.20 -2.94 -0.07
CA VAL A 39 -1.00 -3.00 1.38
C VAL A 39 -0.10 -4.17 1.74
N THR A 40 0.91 -3.91 2.54
CA THR A 40 1.66 -4.92 3.27
C THR A 40 1.03 -5.07 4.65
N VAL A 41 0.62 -6.28 5.00
CA VAL A 41 0.05 -6.61 6.30
C VAL A 41 1.05 -7.44 7.08
N ASN A 42 1.44 -6.96 8.26
CA ASN A 42 2.33 -7.66 9.18
C ASN A 42 1.57 -7.99 10.48
N SER A 43 1.67 -9.23 10.93
CA SER A 43 1.14 -9.69 12.21
C SER A 43 2.24 -9.69 13.27
N GLU A 44 2.26 -8.67 14.12
CA GLU A 44 3.20 -8.53 15.23
C GLU A 44 2.48 -8.68 16.58
N HIS A 45 2.90 -9.64 17.40
CA HIS A 45 2.35 -9.85 18.75
C HIS A 45 0.81 -9.97 18.80
N GLY A 46 0.21 -10.56 17.77
CA GLY A 46 -1.26 -10.71 17.67
C GLY A 46 -2.00 -9.48 17.15
N HIS A 47 -1.29 -8.40 16.82
CA HIS A 47 -1.85 -7.20 16.21
C HIS A 47 -1.47 -7.12 14.73
N LEU A 48 -2.43 -6.73 13.89
CA LEU A 48 -2.16 -6.43 12.50
C LEU A 48 -1.65 -5.00 12.39
N LYS A 49 -0.49 -4.85 11.75
CA LYS A 49 0.04 -3.58 11.27
C LYS A 49 -0.01 -3.59 9.75
N THR A 50 -0.32 -2.43 9.20
CA THR A 50 -0.43 -2.22 7.76
C THR A 50 0.46 -1.07 7.32
N SER A 51 1.05 -1.20 6.13
CA SER A 51 1.84 -0.17 5.47
C SER A 51 1.60 -0.24 3.96
N ILE A 52 2.04 0.78 3.21
CA ILE A 52 1.89 0.76 1.75
C ILE A 52 2.85 -0.25 1.14
N PHE A 53 2.32 -1.16 0.33
CA PHE A 53 3.14 -2.06 -0.48
C PHE A 53 3.62 -1.35 -1.74
N HIS A 54 4.93 -1.41 -2.01
CA HIS A 54 5.53 -0.94 -3.24
C HIS A 54 6.20 -2.10 -3.96
N LYS A 55 5.73 -2.41 -5.17
CA LYS A 55 6.36 -3.42 -6.02
C LYS A 55 7.77 -2.94 -6.39
N SER A 56 8.78 -3.80 -6.19
CA SER A 56 10.19 -3.47 -6.47
C SER A 56 10.46 -3.04 -7.92
N ALA A 57 9.66 -3.54 -8.87
CA ALA A 57 9.74 -3.18 -10.28
C ALA A 57 8.90 -1.96 -10.67
N ALA A 58 8.12 -1.37 -9.75
CA ALA A 58 7.33 -0.18 -10.05
C ALA A 58 8.23 1.06 -10.05
N GLU A 59 8.28 1.72 -11.20
CA GLU A 59 8.94 3.02 -11.31
C GLU A 59 8.09 4.07 -10.60
N PRO A 60 8.71 5.08 -9.94
CA PRO A 60 8.00 6.10 -9.18
C PRO A 60 7.39 7.18 -10.09
N TYR A 61 6.85 6.79 -11.25
CA TYR A 61 6.27 7.73 -12.21
C TYR A 61 4.85 8.09 -11.80
N VAL A 62 4.64 9.39 -11.60
CA VAL A 62 3.32 10.01 -11.55
C VAL A 62 3.19 10.94 -12.75
N LEU A 63 2.09 11.67 -12.87
CA LEU A 63 1.94 12.65 -13.94
C LEU A 63 3.02 13.75 -13.79
N PRO A 64 3.91 13.94 -14.80
CA PRO A 64 4.94 14.97 -14.75
C PRO A 64 4.35 16.37 -14.68
N TYR A 65 4.97 17.25 -13.90
CA TYR A 65 4.47 18.63 -13.69
C TYR A 65 4.50 19.49 -14.95
N THR A 66 5.36 19.15 -15.91
CA THR A 66 5.52 19.81 -17.21
C THR A 66 4.44 19.42 -18.22
N SER A 67 3.59 18.44 -17.90
CA SER A 67 2.48 18.04 -18.77
C SER A 67 1.38 19.10 -18.86
N ASP A 68 0.61 19.10 -19.95
CA ASP A 68 -0.48 20.06 -20.18
C ASP A 68 -1.78 19.60 -19.49
N HIS A 69 -1.78 19.65 -18.16
CA HIS A 69 -2.96 19.31 -17.35
C HIS A 69 -3.40 20.48 -16.47
N PRO A 70 -4.69 20.54 -16.07
CA PRO A 70 -5.16 21.56 -15.17
C PRO A 70 -4.45 21.54 -13.81
N ARG A 71 -4.24 22.72 -13.22
CA ARG A 71 -3.56 22.90 -11.92
C ARG A 71 -4.14 22.06 -10.78
N HIS A 72 -5.44 21.76 -10.80
CA HIS A 72 -6.07 20.95 -9.76
C HIS A 72 -5.63 19.48 -9.79
N VAL A 73 -5.27 18.94 -10.97
CA VAL A 73 -4.78 17.55 -11.09
C VAL A 73 -3.46 17.39 -10.34
N PHE A 74 -2.53 18.32 -10.57
CA PHE A 74 -1.25 18.34 -9.87
C PHE A 74 -1.37 18.52 -8.35
N ARG A 75 -2.42 19.20 -7.87
CA ARG A 75 -2.69 19.33 -6.42
C ARG A 75 -3.30 18.06 -5.84
N ASN A 76 -4.12 17.36 -6.61
CA ASN A 76 -4.79 16.14 -6.16
C ASN A 76 -3.83 14.96 -6.03
N ILE A 77 -2.77 14.89 -6.83
CA ILE A 77 -1.78 13.80 -6.77
C ILE A 77 -1.14 13.68 -5.37
N PRO A 78 -0.46 14.70 -4.82
CA PRO A 78 0.11 14.62 -3.48
C PRO A 78 -0.96 14.42 -2.41
N TYR A 79 -2.10 15.11 -2.54
CA TYR A 79 -3.21 14.99 -1.58
C TYR A 79 -3.74 13.56 -1.48
N ALA A 80 -4.04 12.92 -2.62
CA ALA A 80 -4.58 11.57 -2.66
C ALA A 80 -3.55 10.54 -2.18
N ALA A 81 -2.27 10.73 -2.53
CA ALA A 81 -1.19 9.86 -2.07
C ALA A 81 -1.02 9.93 -0.54
N LEU A 82 -0.99 11.13 0.03
CA LEU A 82 -0.91 11.33 1.48
C LEU A 82 -2.14 10.81 2.21
N LEU A 83 -3.35 11.05 1.66
CA LEU A 83 -4.58 10.54 2.24
C LEU A 83 -4.62 8.99 2.23
N ARG A 84 -4.09 8.37 1.17
CA ARG A 84 -3.92 6.92 1.08
C ARG A 84 -2.93 6.42 2.15
N ALA A 85 -1.77 7.06 2.28
CA ALA A 85 -0.79 6.73 3.31
C ALA A 85 -1.39 6.82 4.72
N ALA A 86 -2.10 7.91 5.02
CA ALA A 86 -2.73 8.12 6.33
C ALA A 86 -3.82 7.08 6.65
N ARG A 87 -4.48 6.52 5.64
CA ARG A 87 -5.51 5.48 5.81
C ARG A 87 -4.93 4.08 5.95
N ILE A 88 -3.80 3.81 5.28
CA ILE A 88 -3.20 2.49 5.21
C ILE A 88 -2.18 2.27 6.33
N CYS A 89 -1.33 3.25 6.62
CA CYS A 89 -0.27 3.08 7.61
C CYS A 89 -0.85 3.00 9.03
N SER A 90 -0.50 1.93 9.75
CA SER A 90 -0.96 1.71 11.13
C SER A 90 -0.16 2.50 12.18
N ASN A 91 1.05 2.94 11.83
CA ASN A 91 1.92 3.71 12.72
C ASN A 91 2.46 4.95 12.00
N VAL A 92 2.97 5.89 12.80
CA VAL A 92 3.41 7.19 12.29
C VAL A 92 4.73 7.06 11.53
N GLU A 93 5.59 6.13 11.94
CA GLU A 93 6.89 5.88 11.32
C GLU A 93 6.74 5.41 9.87
N ASP A 94 5.85 4.46 9.60
CA ASP A 94 5.53 3.96 8.26
C ASP A 94 4.86 5.06 7.41
N PHE A 95 4.02 5.90 8.02
CA PHE A 95 3.45 7.06 7.34
C PHE A 95 4.52 8.09 6.96
N ASP A 96 5.46 8.39 7.85
CA ASP A 96 6.56 9.33 7.59
C ASP A 96 7.50 8.82 6.51
N MET A 97 7.80 7.52 6.51
CA MET A 97 8.60 6.88 5.45
C MET A 97 7.88 6.95 4.09
N GLU A 98 6.57 6.72 4.07
CA GLU A 98 5.77 6.84 2.86
C GLU A 98 5.69 8.30 2.38
N ARG A 99 5.55 9.26 3.29
CA ARG A 99 5.59 10.69 2.98
C ARG A 99 6.88 11.08 2.26
N ILE A 100 8.03 10.66 2.78
CA ILE A 100 9.34 10.89 2.16
C ILE A 100 9.40 10.27 0.76
N ARG A 101 8.84 9.07 0.59
CA ARG A 101 8.77 8.40 -0.71
C ARG A 101 7.92 9.16 -1.72
N ILE A 102 6.77 9.70 -1.29
CA ILE A 102 5.90 10.54 -2.13
C ILE A 102 6.65 11.82 -2.53
N ASP A 103 7.34 12.49 -1.58
CA ASP A 103 8.15 13.67 -1.87
C ASP A 103 9.20 13.39 -2.94
N LEU A 104 9.94 12.29 -2.81
CA LEU A 104 10.93 11.87 -3.80
C LEU A 104 10.30 11.59 -5.17
N SER A 105 9.14 10.92 -5.21
CA SER A 105 8.42 10.68 -6.47
C SER A 105 8.01 12.00 -7.14
N LEU A 106 7.47 12.96 -6.39
CA LEU A 106 7.09 14.27 -6.95
C LEU A 106 8.29 15.02 -7.51
N LEU A 107 9.43 15.02 -6.81
CA LEU A 107 10.67 15.63 -7.29
C LEU A 107 11.16 14.98 -8.59
N LEU A 108 11.12 13.64 -8.68
CA LEU A 108 11.49 12.90 -9.90
C LEU A 108 10.55 13.20 -11.08
N ASN A 109 9.31 13.64 -10.81
CA ASN A 109 8.33 14.02 -11.83
C ASN A 109 8.25 15.56 -12.02
N GLU A 110 9.34 16.27 -11.70
CA GLU A 110 9.56 17.70 -11.96
C GLU A 110 8.62 18.66 -11.20
N TYR A 111 8.04 18.22 -10.07
CA TYR A 111 7.25 19.12 -9.23
C TYR A 111 8.18 20.13 -8.52
N PRO A 112 7.87 21.44 -8.56
CA PRO A 112 8.68 22.45 -7.88
C PRO A 112 8.75 22.22 -6.36
N PRO A 113 9.91 22.36 -5.70
CA PRO A 113 10.01 22.18 -4.24
C PRO A 113 9.09 23.09 -3.44
N SER A 114 8.85 24.32 -3.94
CA SER A 114 7.90 25.27 -3.33
C SER A 114 6.44 24.79 -3.44
N PHE A 115 6.11 24.03 -4.49
CA PHE A 115 4.80 23.41 -4.64
C PHE A 115 4.64 22.26 -3.64
N ILE A 116 5.66 21.40 -3.51
CA ILE A 116 5.64 20.27 -2.58
C ILE A 116 5.51 20.77 -1.13
N SER A 117 6.40 21.67 -0.70
CA SER A 117 6.42 22.20 0.68
C SER A 117 5.06 22.79 1.09
N LYS A 118 4.35 23.43 0.16
CA LYS A 118 3.03 24.02 0.44
C LYS A 118 1.93 22.98 0.75
N HIS A 119 2.07 21.74 0.29
CA HIS A 119 1.05 20.70 0.44
C HIS A 119 1.40 19.64 1.50
N PHE A 120 2.62 19.68 2.05
CA PHE A 120 3.15 18.71 3.01
C PHE A 120 3.33 19.28 4.44
N HIS A 121 3.01 20.57 4.65
CA HIS A 121 3.04 21.27 5.93
C HIS A 121 1.64 21.63 6.42
#